data_AF-A0AAE7B030-F1
#
_entry.id   AF-A0AAE7B030-F1
#
_cell.length_a   1.000
_cell.length_b   1.000
_cell.length_c   1.000
_cell.angle_alpha   90.00
_cell.angle_beta   90.00
_cell.angle_gamma   90.00
#
_symmetry.space_group_name_H-M   'P 1'
#
loop_
_entity.id
_entity.type
_entity.pdbx_description
1 polymer ?
#
loop_
_entity_poly.entity_id
_entity_poly.type
_entity_poly.pdbx_seq_one_letter_code
_entity_poly.pdbx_strand_id
1 'polypeptide(L)'
;MWRLRSSLQREQWTRVKDQLKPALKDYYHDAERAVKQGSEHVFRLDNTVMLLRGEGLKDGTKELVVVALVGDMAAGTLGALNHAKAHGFDSIRAHFFRAGAERFIRHKLGLPVQEIERRDDERVLRIRFVDMGGRSSSQSRQSTVTTTTNTSGSAAAGRDNYGIMVAGVNDSDINLTMTDHGAMAIAGNLAEEALDFGQQTLRSNETIVTGSLDTVNNTVDEAFNFGTSALEETSEVSQYAIDSIKSMAGQQTETTKAALAMASSAKSREQTGGLESDNNLLKNISLIVGIAGTIITVAVLFKGSRS
;
A
#
# COMPACT_ATOMS: atom_id res chain seq x y z
N MET A 1 5.94 -37.88 9.12
CA MET A 1 6.23 -37.89 7.67
C MET A 1 5.44 -36.73 7.04
N TRP A 2 6.06 -35.56 6.88
CA TRP A 2 5.38 -34.37 6.36
C TRP A 2 5.34 -34.47 4.83
N ARG A 3 4.14 -34.45 4.23
CA ARG A 3 3.97 -34.38 2.78
C ARG A 3 4.18 -32.93 2.33
N LEU A 4 5.25 -32.66 1.59
CA LEU A 4 5.39 -31.41 0.84
C LEU A 4 4.12 -31.21 0.00
N ARG A 5 3.37 -30.12 0.24
CA ARG A 5 2.19 -29.79 -0.56
C ARG A 5 2.61 -28.89 -1.73
N SER A 6 2.11 -29.22 -2.92
CA SER A 6 2.26 -28.35 -4.09
C SER A 6 1.49 -27.04 -3.87
N SER A 7 2.16 -25.90 -4.01
CA SER A 7 1.54 -24.57 -4.02
C SER A 7 0.85 -24.22 -5.35
N LEU A 8 1.03 -25.06 -6.38
CA LEU A 8 0.43 -24.84 -7.69
C LEU A 8 -1.08 -25.10 -7.70
N GLN A 9 -1.83 -24.14 -8.22
CA GLN A 9 -3.27 -24.25 -8.43
C GLN A 9 -3.56 -24.70 -9.85
N ARG A 10 -4.47 -25.66 -10.03
CA ARG A 10 -4.97 -26.07 -11.35
C ARG A 10 -5.69 -24.89 -12.02
N GLU A 11 -5.42 -24.66 -13.29
CA GLU A 11 -6.03 -23.59 -14.08
C GLU A 11 -6.59 -24.13 -15.40
N GLN A 12 -7.56 -23.42 -15.98
CA GLN A 12 -8.13 -23.78 -17.27
C GLN A 12 -7.32 -23.21 -18.44
N TRP A 13 -7.01 -24.06 -19.42
CA TRP A 13 -6.31 -23.68 -20.64
C TRP A 13 -6.94 -22.47 -21.35
N THR A 14 -8.27 -22.44 -21.45
CA THR A 14 -9.02 -21.36 -22.11
C THR A 14 -8.74 -19.97 -21.54
N ARG A 15 -8.38 -19.87 -20.25
CA ARG A 15 -8.12 -18.61 -19.57
C ARG A 15 -6.70 -18.07 -19.77
N VAL A 16 -5.75 -18.94 -20.13
CA VAL A 16 -4.31 -18.61 -20.09
C VAL A 16 -3.56 -18.98 -21.37
N LYS A 17 -4.21 -19.61 -22.35
CA LYS A 17 -3.62 -19.99 -23.64
C LYS A 17 -2.92 -18.81 -24.33
N ASP A 18 -3.53 -17.62 -24.30
CA ASP A 18 -2.96 -16.43 -24.94
C ASP A 18 -1.71 -15.93 -24.22
N GLN A 19 -1.64 -16.12 -22.89
CA GLN A 19 -0.45 -15.79 -22.10
C GLN A 19 0.70 -16.77 -22.37
N LEU A 20 0.40 -18.05 -22.58
CA LEU A 20 1.41 -19.10 -22.83
C LEU A 20 1.91 -19.13 -24.27
N LYS A 21 1.14 -18.58 -25.21
CA LYS A 21 1.47 -18.57 -26.65
C LYS A 21 2.90 -18.10 -26.97
N PRO A 22 3.45 -17.03 -26.36
CA PRO A 22 4.82 -16.59 -26.64
C PRO A 22 5.89 -17.60 -26.19
N ALA A 23 5.63 -18.38 -25.13
CA ALA A 23 6.56 -19.39 -24.63
C ALA A 23 6.47 -20.69 -25.41
N LEU A 24 5.30 -21.02 -25.96
CA LEU A 24 5.05 -22.26 -26.70
C LEU A 24 5.53 -22.21 -28.16
N LYS A 25 5.63 -21.01 -28.77
CA LYS A 25 5.97 -20.84 -30.19
C LYS A 25 5.17 -21.81 -31.08
N ASP A 26 5.86 -22.65 -31.86
CA ASP A 26 5.25 -23.59 -32.80
C ASP A 26 4.55 -24.77 -32.10
N TYR A 27 4.85 -25.03 -30.83
CA TYR A 27 4.23 -26.08 -30.03
C TYR A 27 2.82 -25.71 -29.53
N TYR A 28 2.34 -24.50 -29.79
CA TYR A 28 1.05 -24.02 -29.27
C TYR A 28 -0.15 -24.93 -29.60
N HIS A 29 -0.25 -25.39 -30.85
CA HIS A 29 -1.35 -26.25 -31.28
C HIS A 29 -1.24 -27.67 -30.72
N ASP A 30 -0.03 -28.17 -30.54
CA ASP A 30 0.23 -29.47 -29.92
C ASP A 30 -0.10 -29.46 -28.43
N ALA A 31 0.31 -28.41 -27.72
CA ALA A 31 -0.05 -28.16 -26.33
C ALA A 31 -1.57 -28.13 -26.14
N GLU A 32 -2.32 -27.44 -27.01
CA GLU A 32 -3.79 -27.42 -26.92
C GLU A 32 -4.40 -28.83 -27.06
N ARG A 33 -3.87 -29.65 -27.97
CA ARG A 33 -4.32 -31.05 -28.12
C ARG A 33 -3.94 -31.89 -26.90
N ALA A 34 -2.72 -31.74 -26.40
CA ALA A 34 -2.20 -32.47 -25.25
C ALA A 34 -3.00 -32.15 -23.97
N VAL A 35 -3.37 -30.89 -23.75
CA VAL A 35 -4.23 -30.51 -22.63
C VAL A 35 -5.63 -31.09 -22.77
N LYS A 36 -6.23 -31.10 -23.98
CA LYS A 36 -7.54 -31.75 -24.22
C LYS A 36 -7.50 -33.26 -23.97
N GLN A 37 -6.36 -33.90 -24.23
CA GLN A 37 -6.14 -35.33 -23.99
C GLN A 37 -5.79 -35.65 -22.53
N GLY A 38 -5.55 -34.63 -21.69
CA GLY A 38 -5.16 -34.80 -20.29
C GLY A 38 -3.72 -35.26 -20.08
N SER A 39 -2.87 -35.21 -21.11
CA SER A 39 -1.44 -35.51 -20.98
C SER A 39 -0.65 -34.31 -20.44
N GLU A 40 -1.15 -33.09 -20.67
CA GLU A 40 -0.58 -31.85 -20.16
C GLU A 40 -1.58 -31.08 -19.29
N HIS A 41 -1.04 -30.40 -18.29
CA HIS A 41 -1.85 -29.75 -17.26
C HIS A 41 -1.35 -28.34 -16.99
N VAL A 42 -2.31 -27.42 -16.91
CA VAL A 42 -2.04 -26.02 -16.67
C VAL A 42 -2.12 -25.71 -15.19
N PHE A 43 -1.15 -24.94 -14.72
CA PHE A 43 -1.05 -24.51 -13.35
C PHE A 43 -0.76 -23.02 -13.25
N ARG A 44 -1.24 -22.41 -12.17
CA ARG A 44 -0.99 -21.01 -11.80
C ARG A 44 -0.34 -20.96 -10.41
N LEU A 45 0.59 -20.03 -10.28
CA LEU A 45 1.20 -19.58 -9.03
C LEU A 45 1.27 -18.05 -9.09
N ASP A 46 0.38 -17.36 -8.38
CA ASP A 46 0.21 -15.91 -8.44
C ASP A 46 0.08 -15.40 -9.90
N ASN A 47 1.02 -14.58 -10.34
CA ASN A 47 1.10 -14.03 -11.70
C ASN A 47 1.90 -14.92 -12.67
N THR A 48 2.26 -16.13 -12.26
CA THR A 48 3.04 -17.08 -13.07
C THR A 48 2.16 -18.24 -13.52
N VAL A 49 2.17 -18.53 -14.81
CA VAL A 49 1.44 -19.64 -15.43
C VAL A 49 2.42 -20.63 -16.01
N MET A 50 2.15 -21.91 -15.81
CA MET A 50 2.97 -23.01 -16.28
C MET A 50 2.12 -24.10 -16.94
N LEU A 51 2.69 -24.70 -17.98
CA LEU A 51 2.18 -25.91 -18.59
C LEU A 51 3.14 -27.06 -18.24
N LEU A 52 2.62 -28.06 -17.55
CA LEU A 52 3.41 -29.16 -17.00
C LEU A 52 2.98 -30.50 -17.61
N ARG A 53 3.96 -31.36 -17.87
CA ARG A 53 3.78 -32.73 -18.36
C ARG A 53 4.60 -33.70 -17.52
N GLY A 54 3.99 -34.81 -17.10
CA GLY A 54 4.73 -35.90 -16.48
C GLY A 54 5.21 -36.90 -17.53
N GLU A 55 6.49 -37.25 -17.51
CA GLU A 55 7.07 -38.26 -18.40
C GLU A 55 7.71 -39.38 -17.57
N GLY A 56 7.52 -40.62 -18.00
CA GLY A 56 8.28 -41.77 -17.51
C GLY A 56 9.46 -42.05 -18.45
N LEU A 57 10.66 -42.10 -17.91
CA LEU A 57 11.88 -42.43 -18.64
C LEU A 57 12.07 -43.95 -18.71
N LYS A 58 12.89 -44.42 -19.67
CA LYS A 58 13.14 -45.85 -19.92
C LYS A 58 13.81 -46.57 -18.74
N ASP A 59 14.50 -45.83 -17.90
CA ASP A 59 15.18 -46.31 -16.69
C ASP A 59 14.22 -46.43 -15.48
N GLY A 60 12.94 -46.15 -15.66
CA GLY A 60 11.92 -46.18 -14.61
C GLY A 60 11.82 -44.89 -13.79
N THR A 61 12.66 -43.90 -14.06
CA THR A 61 12.58 -42.60 -13.39
C THR A 61 11.46 -41.74 -13.97
N LYS A 62 10.93 -40.82 -13.16
CA LYS A 62 9.87 -39.89 -13.54
C LYS A 62 10.43 -38.48 -13.69
N GLU A 63 10.15 -37.84 -14.82
CA GLU A 63 10.57 -36.48 -15.10
C GLU A 63 9.36 -35.57 -15.26
N LEU A 64 9.39 -34.41 -14.61
CA LEU A 64 8.39 -33.37 -14.82
C LEU A 64 8.93 -32.40 -15.87
N VAL A 65 8.26 -32.31 -17.01
CA VAL A 65 8.59 -31.38 -18.09
C VAL A 65 7.80 -30.09 -17.91
N VAL A 66 8.51 -28.98 -17.79
CA VAL A 66 7.95 -27.62 -17.90
C VAL A 66 7.93 -27.26 -19.37
N VAL A 67 6.77 -27.47 -19.99
CA VAL A 67 6.54 -27.25 -21.42
C VAL A 67 6.54 -25.76 -21.74
N ALA A 68 5.93 -24.96 -20.87
CA ALA A 68 5.95 -23.51 -20.96
C ALA A 68 5.86 -22.87 -19.57
N LEU A 69 6.51 -21.73 -19.41
CA LEU A 69 6.47 -20.90 -18.21
C LEU A 69 6.41 -19.44 -18.63
N VAL A 70 5.43 -18.70 -18.12
CA VAL A 70 5.26 -17.26 -18.34
C VAL A 70 4.98 -16.59 -16.99
N GLY A 71 5.68 -15.50 -16.71
CA GLY A 71 5.63 -14.79 -15.43
C GLY A 71 6.99 -14.75 -14.73
N ASP A 72 6.99 -14.91 -13.41
CA ASP A 72 8.21 -14.88 -12.61
C ASP A 72 8.97 -16.21 -12.73
N MET A 73 10.18 -16.15 -13.29
CA MET A 73 11.04 -17.31 -13.49
C MET A 73 11.46 -17.97 -12.18
N ALA A 74 11.75 -17.20 -11.13
CA ALA A 74 12.15 -17.72 -9.83
C ALA A 74 10.99 -18.45 -9.15
N ALA A 75 9.84 -17.79 -9.05
CA ALA A 75 8.64 -18.36 -8.45
C ALA A 75 8.17 -19.60 -9.22
N GLY A 76 8.12 -19.53 -10.55
CA GLY A 76 7.72 -20.66 -11.40
C GLY A 76 8.70 -21.83 -11.31
N THR A 77 10.01 -21.59 -11.33
CA THR A 77 11.01 -22.66 -11.20
C THR A 77 10.90 -23.37 -9.85
N LEU A 78 10.80 -22.62 -8.74
CA LEU A 78 10.65 -23.19 -7.40
C LEU A 78 9.28 -23.86 -7.21
N GLY A 79 8.22 -23.30 -7.79
CA GLY A 79 6.88 -23.88 -7.79
C GLY A 79 6.83 -25.22 -8.52
N ALA A 80 7.42 -25.31 -9.70
CA ALA A 80 7.56 -26.56 -10.45
C ALA A 80 8.40 -27.59 -9.66
N LEU A 81 9.49 -27.14 -9.01
CA LEU A 81 10.34 -27.97 -8.16
C LEU A 81 9.57 -28.61 -6.99
N ASN A 82 8.83 -27.79 -6.26
CA ASN A 82 8.03 -28.28 -5.14
C ASN A 82 6.90 -29.19 -5.62
N HIS A 83 6.27 -28.87 -6.75
CA HIS A 83 5.26 -29.73 -7.36
C HIS A 83 5.81 -31.10 -7.75
N ALA A 84 6.97 -31.13 -8.40
CA ALA A 84 7.64 -32.36 -8.80
C ALA A 84 7.99 -33.24 -7.59
N LYS A 85 8.58 -32.65 -6.54
CA LYS A 85 8.89 -33.37 -5.29
C LYS A 85 7.63 -33.91 -4.61
N ALA A 86 6.57 -33.11 -4.53
CA ALA A 86 5.30 -33.51 -3.92
C ALA A 86 4.62 -34.70 -4.63
N HIS A 87 4.86 -34.86 -5.94
CA HIS A 87 4.27 -35.91 -6.77
C HIS A 87 5.25 -37.06 -7.09
N GLY A 88 6.43 -37.08 -6.46
CA GLY A 88 7.39 -38.17 -6.58
C GLY A 88 8.06 -38.27 -7.95
N PHE A 89 8.32 -37.13 -8.59
CA PHE A 89 9.22 -37.06 -9.73
C PHE A 89 10.68 -37.06 -9.26
N ASP A 90 11.60 -37.51 -10.10
CA ASP A 90 13.04 -37.62 -9.83
C ASP A 90 13.84 -36.44 -10.40
N SER A 91 13.28 -35.77 -11.41
CA SER A 91 13.90 -34.61 -12.05
C SER A 91 12.89 -33.68 -12.71
N ILE A 92 13.33 -32.47 -13.02
CA ILE A 92 12.61 -31.51 -13.86
C ILE A 92 13.42 -31.21 -15.10
N ARG A 93 12.73 -31.13 -16.24
CA ARG A 93 13.27 -30.65 -17.50
C ARG A 93 12.47 -29.45 -17.99
N ALA A 94 13.13 -28.45 -18.56
CA ALA A 94 12.48 -27.26 -19.06
C ALA A 94 13.17 -26.76 -20.33
N HIS A 95 12.36 -26.27 -21.25
CA HIS A 95 12.81 -25.75 -22.53
C HIS A 95 12.89 -24.22 -22.45
N PHE A 96 14.06 -23.66 -22.69
CA PHE A 96 14.29 -22.22 -22.59
C PHE A 96 14.88 -21.67 -23.88
N PHE A 97 14.22 -20.66 -24.45
CA PHE A 97 14.73 -19.89 -25.60
C PHE A 97 15.59 -18.68 -25.19
N ARG A 98 15.85 -18.50 -23.88
CA ARG A 98 16.61 -17.37 -23.33
C ARG A 98 17.98 -17.84 -22.87
N ALA A 99 19.05 -17.28 -23.45
CA ALA A 99 20.43 -17.65 -23.15
C ALA A 99 20.86 -17.45 -21.67
N GLY A 100 20.12 -16.62 -20.89
CA GLY A 100 20.42 -16.36 -19.49
C GLY A 100 19.77 -17.28 -18.46
N ALA A 101 18.88 -18.19 -18.88
CA ALA A 101 18.08 -19.01 -17.96
C ALA A 101 18.95 -19.94 -17.10
N GLU A 102 19.93 -20.62 -17.70
CA GLU A 102 20.86 -21.50 -16.98
C GLU A 102 21.63 -20.74 -15.90
N ARG A 103 22.24 -19.60 -16.27
CA ARG A 103 22.98 -18.74 -15.34
C ARG A 103 22.10 -18.25 -14.20
N PHE A 104 20.88 -17.83 -14.50
CA PHE A 104 19.92 -17.38 -13.48
C PHE A 104 19.59 -18.49 -12.49
N ILE A 105 19.23 -19.68 -12.98
CA ILE A 105 18.86 -20.82 -12.14
C ILE A 105 20.06 -21.29 -11.30
N ARG A 106 21.25 -21.37 -11.90
CA ARG A 106 22.47 -21.80 -11.21
C ARG A 106 22.91 -20.83 -10.14
N HIS A 107 23.05 -19.54 -10.48
CA HIS A 107 23.68 -18.57 -9.59
C HIS A 107 22.69 -17.84 -8.68
N LYS A 108 21.48 -17.53 -9.17
CA LYS A 108 20.49 -16.78 -8.38
C LYS A 108 19.61 -17.69 -7.54
N LEU A 109 19.19 -18.84 -8.09
CA LEU A 109 18.40 -19.82 -7.33
C LEU A 109 19.27 -20.85 -6.61
N GLY A 110 20.57 -20.92 -6.93
CA GLY A 110 21.49 -21.85 -6.30
C GLY A 110 21.23 -23.31 -6.63
N LEU A 111 20.51 -23.59 -7.73
CA LEU A 111 20.07 -24.93 -8.11
C LEU A 111 21.09 -25.63 -9.03
N PRO A 112 21.27 -26.96 -8.91
CA PRO A 112 22.22 -27.73 -9.72
C PRO A 112 21.65 -28.03 -11.12
N VAL A 113 21.48 -26.97 -11.92
CA VAL A 113 20.96 -27.08 -13.29
C VAL A 113 22.06 -27.48 -14.27
N GLN A 114 21.73 -28.39 -15.18
CA GLN A 114 22.58 -28.85 -16.27
C GLN A 114 21.89 -28.63 -17.61
N GLU A 115 22.61 -28.12 -18.60
CA GLU A 115 22.16 -28.15 -20.00
C GLU A 115 22.40 -29.56 -20.54
N ILE A 116 21.33 -30.23 -20.97
CA ILE A 116 21.40 -31.60 -21.51
C ILE A 116 21.32 -31.63 -23.03
N GLU A 117 20.73 -30.61 -23.64
CA GLU A 117 20.61 -30.49 -25.07
C GLU A 117 20.53 -29.03 -25.48
N ARG A 118 21.10 -28.71 -26.64
CA ARG A 118 21.03 -27.38 -27.26
C ARG A 118 20.65 -27.54 -28.73
N ARG A 119 19.56 -26.88 -29.12
CA ARG A 119 19.05 -26.85 -30.50
C ARG A 119 18.89 -25.40 -30.92
N ASP A 120 19.81 -24.89 -31.73
CA ASP A 120 19.83 -23.49 -32.19
C ASP A 120 19.67 -22.46 -31.05
N ASP A 121 18.46 -21.92 -30.86
CA ASP A 121 18.09 -20.94 -29.83
C ASP A 121 17.44 -21.58 -28.58
N GLU A 122 17.11 -22.86 -28.63
CA GLU A 122 16.52 -23.64 -27.54
C GLU A 122 17.60 -24.32 -26.69
N ARG A 123 17.47 -24.16 -25.37
CA ARG A 123 18.29 -24.82 -24.36
C ARG A 123 17.39 -25.68 -23.50
N VAL A 124 17.68 -26.97 -23.47
CA VAL A 124 16.97 -27.91 -22.62
C VAL A 124 17.76 -28.07 -21.34
N LEU A 125 17.18 -27.55 -20.25
CA LEU A 125 17.79 -27.55 -18.93
C LEU A 125 17.13 -28.60 -18.06
N ARG A 126 17.95 -29.34 -17.30
CA ARG A 126 17.50 -30.37 -16.38
C ARG A 126 18.06 -30.15 -14.98
N ILE A 127 17.22 -30.40 -13.98
CA ILE A 127 17.58 -30.42 -12.56
C ILE A 127 17.21 -31.79 -12.02
N ARG A 128 18.19 -32.56 -11.56
CA ARG A 128 17.95 -33.86 -10.91
C ARG A 128 17.92 -33.68 -9.41
N PHE A 129 16.98 -34.34 -8.73
CA PHE A 129 16.82 -34.16 -7.29
C PHE A 129 17.94 -34.81 -6.49
N VAL A 130 18.58 -35.85 -7.03
CA VAL A 130 19.81 -36.44 -6.48
C VAL A 130 20.96 -35.44 -6.38
N ASP A 131 21.01 -34.44 -7.28
CA ASP A 131 22.07 -33.42 -7.27
C ASP A 131 21.78 -32.28 -6.27
N MET A 132 20.56 -32.21 -5.73
CA MET A 132 20.13 -31.15 -4.80
C MET A 132 20.55 -31.40 -3.34
N GLY A 133 21.01 -32.62 -3.02
CA GLY A 133 21.41 -33.02 -1.66
C GLY A 133 22.88 -32.78 -1.32
N GLY A 134 23.67 -32.17 -2.22
CA GLY A 134 25.13 -32.14 -2.10
C GLY A 134 25.74 -30.77 -2.36
N ARG A 135 25.66 -29.85 -1.40
CA ARG A 135 26.65 -28.76 -1.30
C ARG A 135 27.81 -29.24 -0.43
N SER A 136 28.71 -29.97 -1.04
CA SER A 136 30.13 -29.91 -0.71
C SER A 136 30.89 -30.08 -2.02
N SER A 137 31.27 -28.94 -2.58
CA SER A 137 32.21 -28.82 -3.70
C SER A 137 33.60 -29.26 -3.25
N SER A 138 33.76 -30.58 -3.08
CA SER A 138 35.03 -31.26 -2.99
C SER A 138 34.84 -32.64 -3.59
N GLN A 139 34.87 -32.75 -4.93
CA GLN A 139 35.30 -33.99 -5.56
C GLN A 139 36.79 -34.19 -5.24
N SER A 140 37.09 -34.50 -3.98
CA SER A 140 38.30 -35.21 -3.63
C SER A 140 37.89 -36.68 -3.67
N ARG A 141 38.33 -37.40 -4.72
CA ARG A 141 38.37 -38.86 -4.73
C ARG A 141 39.45 -39.40 -3.78
N GLN A 142 39.79 -38.67 -2.73
CA GLN A 142 40.73 -39.08 -1.71
C GLN A 142 39.93 -39.69 -0.56
N SER A 143 39.80 -41.01 -0.58
CA SER A 143 39.50 -41.76 0.65
C SER A 143 40.79 -41.74 1.48
N THR A 144 40.93 -40.82 2.42
CA THR A 144 42.00 -40.91 3.42
C THR A 144 41.65 -42.05 4.36
N VAL A 145 42.11 -43.26 4.03
CA VAL A 145 42.07 -44.41 4.93
C VAL A 145 43.25 -44.27 5.88
N THR A 146 43.03 -43.72 7.06
CA THR A 146 44.03 -43.72 8.13
C THR A 146 43.92 -45.04 8.90
N THR A 147 44.75 -46.02 8.56
CA THR A 147 44.92 -47.22 9.40
C THR A 147 45.82 -46.88 10.59
N THR A 148 45.25 -46.73 11.78
CA THR A 148 46.01 -46.65 13.04
C THR A 148 45.82 -47.94 13.82
N THR A 149 46.84 -48.79 13.85
CA THR A 149 46.87 -49.98 14.71
C THR A 149 47.27 -49.55 16.13
N ASN A 150 46.29 -49.39 17.02
CA ASN A 150 46.56 -49.10 18.42
C ASN A 150 46.53 -50.40 19.25
N THR A 151 47.69 -50.92 19.61
CA THR A 151 47.87 -52.14 20.41
C THR A 151 47.69 -51.91 21.92
N SER A 152 47.22 -50.74 22.39
CA SER A 152 47.03 -50.47 23.82
C SER A 152 45.82 -49.57 24.11
N GLY A 153 44.85 -50.11 24.83
CA GLY A 153 43.56 -49.47 25.11
C GLY A 153 43.68 -48.30 26.09
N SER A 154 43.58 -47.07 25.59
CA SER A 154 43.00 -45.93 26.31
C SER A 154 42.85 -44.74 25.36
N ALA A 155 41.66 -44.13 25.33
CA ALA A 155 41.42 -42.84 24.70
C ALA A 155 41.35 -41.79 25.81
N ALA A 156 42.32 -40.88 25.85
CA ALA A 156 42.33 -39.76 26.78
C ALA A 156 41.80 -38.52 26.06
N ALA A 157 40.62 -38.03 26.44
CA ALA A 157 40.13 -36.71 26.07
C ALA A 157 40.44 -35.70 27.18
N GLY A 158 40.98 -34.54 26.79
CA GLY A 158 41.16 -33.40 27.67
C GLY A 158 40.28 -32.24 27.21
N ARG A 159 39.57 -31.63 28.17
CA ARG A 159 38.59 -30.54 27.97
C ARG A 159 37.40 -30.94 27.06
N ASP A 160 36.62 -29.95 26.64
CA ASP A 160 35.27 -30.09 26.07
C ASP A 160 35.27 -30.72 24.67
N ASN A 161 35.48 -32.04 24.61
CA ASN A 161 35.34 -32.79 23.38
C ASN A 161 33.86 -33.18 23.18
N TYR A 162 33.14 -32.39 22.37
CA TYR A 162 31.75 -32.63 21.96
C TYR A 162 31.59 -33.68 20.82
N GLY A 163 32.65 -34.40 20.49
CA GLY A 163 32.68 -35.43 19.43
C GLY A 163 32.47 -36.85 19.94
N ILE A 164 32.54 -37.84 19.04
CA ILE A 164 32.45 -39.26 19.39
C ILE A 164 33.87 -39.80 19.66
N MET A 165 34.12 -40.26 20.89
CA MET A 165 35.39 -40.87 21.28
C MET A 165 35.26 -42.39 21.31
N VAL A 166 36.05 -43.09 20.49
CA VAL A 166 35.97 -44.55 20.36
C VAL A 166 37.31 -45.17 20.78
N ALA A 167 37.29 -46.10 21.72
CA ALA A 167 38.46 -46.79 22.25
C ALA A 167 38.29 -48.32 22.14
N GLY A 168 39.40 -49.07 22.06
CA GLY A 168 39.37 -50.54 22.07
C GLY A 168 39.04 -51.19 20.73
N VAL A 169 39.45 -50.60 19.63
CA VAL A 169 39.01 -50.94 18.25
C VAL A 169 39.94 -51.94 17.55
N ASN A 170 40.80 -52.61 18.32
CA ASN A 170 41.84 -53.48 17.77
C ASN A 170 41.17 -54.64 17.01
N ASP A 171 41.62 -54.89 15.78
CA ASP A 171 41.04 -55.86 14.84
C ASP A 171 39.51 -55.70 14.59
N SER A 172 38.97 -54.48 14.70
CA SER A 172 37.52 -54.21 14.51
C SER A 172 37.26 -53.15 13.44
N ASP A 173 36.33 -53.44 12.53
CA ASP A 173 35.79 -52.45 11.59
C ASP A 173 34.69 -51.62 12.26
N ILE A 174 34.95 -50.36 12.55
CA ILE A 174 33.91 -49.44 13.05
C ILE A 174 33.31 -48.69 11.88
N ASN A 175 32.05 -49.01 11.58
CA ASN A 175 31.24 -48.23 10.67
C ASN A 175 30.38 -47.24 11.46
N LEU A 176 30.81 -45.98 11.54
CA LEU A 176 30.06 -44.90 12.19
C LEU A 176 29.35 -44.06 11.12
N THR A 177 28.02 -44.15 11.10
CA THR A 177 27.17 -43.29 10.27
C THR A 177 26.54 -42.22 11.16
N MET A 178 27.08 -41.00 11.15
CA MET A 178 26.43 -39.85 11.78
C MET A 178 25.45 -39.22 10.79
N THR A 179 24.16 -39.24 11.13
CA THR A 179 23.14 -38.50 10.38
C THR A 179 22.79 -37.21 11.11
N ASP A 180 22.78 -36.10 10.38
CA ASP A 180 22.55 -34.74 10.88
C ASP A 180 21.05 -34.38 10.99
N HIS A 181 20.16 -35.38 11.01
CA HIS A 181 18.71 -35.20 10.94
C HIS A 181 18.15 -34.24 12.00
N GLY A 182 18.74 -34.20 13.20
CA GLY A 182 18.36 -33.26 14.25
C GLY A 182 18.70 -31.81 13.91
N ALA A 183 19.89 -31.56 13.38
CA ALA A 183 20.33 -30.22 13.00
C ALA A 183 19.54 -29.68 11.80
N MET A 184 19.23 -30.53 10.81
CA MET A 184 18.40 -30.15 9.67
C MET A 184 16.93 -29.88 10.06
N ALA A 185 16.37 -30.65 10.98
CA ALA A 185 15.02 -30.40 11.49
C ALA A 185 14.93 -29.05 12.23
N ILE A 186 15.92 -28.76 13.07
CA ILE A 186 16.01 -27.47 13.78
C ILE A 186 16.18 -26.32 12.79
N ALA A 187 17.03 -26.47 11.77
CA ALA A 187 17.22 -25.46 10.74
C ALA A 187 15.94 -25.23 9.90
N GLY A 188 15.19 -26.28 9.61
CA GLY A 188 13.90 -26.21 8.92
C GLY A 188 12.86 -25.43 9.72
N ASN A 189 12.71 -25.75 11.02
CA ASN A 189 11.79 -25.05 11.91
C ASN A 189 12.17 -23.57 12.07
N LEU A 190 13.46 -23.27 12.24
CA LEU A 190 13.93 -21.88 12.33
C LEU A 190 13.66 -21.09 11.04
N ALA A 191 13.82 -21.73 9.88
CA ALA A 191 13.49 -21.11 8.59
C ALA A 191 11.98 -20.87 8.44
N GLU A 192 11.14 -21.81 8.89
CA GLU A 192 9.68 -21.66 8.87
C GLU A 192 9.22 -20.53 9.79
N GLU A 193 9.75 -20.47 11.02
CA GLU A 193 9.45 -19.42 11.99
C GLU A 193 9.93 -18.04 11.51
N ALA A 194 11.10 -17.95 10.86
CA ALA A 194 11.57 -16.71 10.25
C ALA A 194 10.68 -16.23 9.09
N LEU A 195 10.16 -17.16 8.28
CA LEU A 195 9.23 -16.83 7.20
C LEU A 195 7.87 -16.39 7.75
N ASP A 196 7.36 -17.06 8.78
CA ASP A 196 6.10 -16.68 9.44
C ASP A 196 6.20 -15.29 10.10
N PHE A 197 7.29 -15.04 10.82
CA PHE A 197 7.61 -13.73 11.37
C PHE A 197 7.69 -12.65 10.27
N GLY A 198 8.32 -12.97 9.14
CA GLY A 198 8.38 -12.09 7.96
C GLY A 198 6.99 -11.77 7.41
N GLN A 199 6.12 -12.78 7.26
CA GLN A 199 4.74 -12.58 6.80
C GLN A 199 3.92 -11.75 7.78
N GLN A 200 4.04 -12.01 9.08
CA GLN A 200 3.35 -11.25 10.12
C GLN A 200 3.79 -9.78 10.15
N THR A 201 5.09 -9.52 9.98
CA THR A 201 5.63 -8.16 9.88
C THR A 201 5.09 -7.44 8.65
N LEU A 202 5.02 -8.11 7.49
CA LEU A 202 4.47 -7.52 6.27
C LEU A 202 2.97 -7.18 6.41
N ARG A 203 2.17 -8.07 7.03
CA ARG A 203 0.75 -7.78 7.33
C ARG A 203 0.58 -6.62 8.30
N SER A 204 1.45 -6.52 9.31
CA SER A 204 1.43 -5.39 10.24
C SER A 204 1.75 -4.07 9.53
N ASN A 205 2.76 -4.07 8.65
CA ASN A 205 3.09 -2.91 7.83
C ASN A 205 1.95 -2.51 6.89
N GLU A 206 1.30 -3.47 6.23
CA GLU A 206 0.12 -3.21 5.39
C GLU A 206 -1.01 -2.54 6.20
N THR A 207 -1.28 -3.05 7.40
CA THR A 207 -2.31 -2.49 8.30
C THR A 207 -1.96 -1.06 8.72
N ILE A 208 -0.70 -0.80 9.12
CA ILE A 208 -0.24 0.54 9.51
C ILE A 208 -0.31 1.53 8.35
N VAL A 209 0.12 1.11 7.16
CA VAL A 209 0.07 1.95 5.96
C VAL A 209 -1.37 2.26 5.58
N THR A 210 -2.26 1.28 5.59
CA THR A 210 -3.68 1.47 5.29
C THR A 210 -4.34 2.42 6.30
N GLY A 211 -4.14 2.19 7.60
CA GLY A 211 -4.67 3.09 8.63
C GLY A 211 -4.09 4.51 8.57
N SER A 212 -2.83 4.67 8.15
CA SER A 212 -2.22 5.99 7.91
C SER A 212 -2.84 6.69 6.72
N LEU A 213 -3.08 5.98 5.62
CA LEU A 213 -3.74 6.52 4.43
C LEU A 213 -5.20 6.92 4.73
N ASP A 214 -5.92 6.09 5.49
CA ASP A 214 -7.28 6.41 5.94
C ASP A 214 -7.31 7.67 6.82
N THR A 215 -6.36 7.80 7.74
CA THR A 215 -6.23 9.01 8.58
C THR A 215 -5.95 10.26 7.74
N VAL A 216 -5.07 10.15 6.73
CA VAL A 216 -4.78 11.25 5.81
C VAL A 216 -6.01 11.63 4.99
N ASN A 217 -6.73 10.66 4.43
CA ASN A 217 -7.95 10.91 3.67
C ASN A 217 -9.01 11.61 4.54
N ASN A 218 -9.26 11.10 5.75
CA ASN A 218 -10.21 11.72 6.68
C ASN A 218 -9.79 13.15 7.06
N THR A 219 -8.50 13.38 7.31
CA THR A 219 -7.98 14.72 7.64
C THR A 219 -8.16 15.70 6.47
N VAL A 220 -7.91 15.23 5.24
CA VAL A 220 -8.09 16.03 4.03
C VAL A 220 -9.57 16.35 3.79
N ASP A 221 -10.46 15.37 3.97
CA ASP A 221 -11.91 15.55 3.84
C ASP A 221 -12.44 16.54 4.90
N GLU A 222 -12.01 16.41 6.15
CA GLU A 222 -12.35 17.36 7.22
C GLU A 222 -11.82 18.77 6.92
N ALA A 223 -10.60 18.89 6.37
CA ALA A 223 -10.03 20.19 5.99
C ALA A 223 -10.82 20.85 4.85
N PHE A 224 -11.26 20.09 3.84
CA PHE A 224 -12.12 20.61 2.77
C PHE A 224 -13.52 20.99 3.27
N ASN A 225 -14.11 20.19 4.15
CA ASN A 225 -15.39 20.51 4.77
C ASN A 225 -15.30 21.78 5.62
N PHE A 226 -14.27 21.91 6.46
CA PHE A 226 -14.01 23.13 7.22
C PHE A 226 -13.83 24.34 6.30
N GLY A 227 -13.04 24.22 5.23
CA GLY A 227 -12.86 25.28 4.25
C GLY A 227 -14.16 25.69 3.56
N THR A 228 -15.00 24.71 3.23
CA THR A 228 -16.33 24.96 2.64
C THR A 228 -17.23 25.70 3.62
N SER A 229 -17.34 25.24 4.87
CA SER A 229 -18.13 25.91 5.90
C SER A 229 -17.64 27.32 6.20
N ALA A 230 -16.31 27.53 6.27
CA ALA A 230 -15.74 28.86 6.47
C ALA A 230 -16.05 29.83 5.32
N LEU A 231 -16.05 29.34 4.07
CA LEU A 231 -16.44 30.12 2.90
C LEU A 231 -17.94 30.43 2.89
N GLU A 232 -18.76 29.46 3.29
CA GLU A 232 -20.21 29.62 3.39
C GLU A 232 -20.58 30.67 4.45
N GLU A 233 -19.99 30.60 5.64
CA GLU A 233 -20.20 31.61 6.70
C GLU A 233 -19.67 32.99 6.29
N THR A 234 -18.52 33.05 5.59
CA THR A 234 -18.01 34.31 5.03
C THR A 234 -18.97 34.91 4.00
N SER A 235 -19.59 34.07 3.18
CA SER A 235 -20.60 34.49 2.20
C SER A 235 -21.86 35.02 2.89
N GLU A 236 -22.36 34.33 3.92
CA GLU A 236 -23.50 34.77 4.71
C GLU A 236 -23.26 36.12 5.40
N VAL A 237 -22.11 36.28 6.06
CA VAL A 237 -21.72 37.56 6.69
C VAL A 237 -21.63 38.67 5.64
N SER A 238 -21.04 38.38 4.48
CA SER A 238 -20.96 39.35 3.37
C SER A 238 -22.34 39.75 2.87
N GLN A 239 -23.26 38.79 2.74
CA GLN A 239 -24.63 39.04 2.31
C GLN A 239 -25.40 39.88 3.33
N TYR A 240 -25.26 39.57 4.62
CA TYR A 240 -25.83 40.37 5.71
C TYR A 240 -25.28 41.81 5.72
N ALA A 241 -23.98 41.98 5.48
CA ALA A 241 -23.36 43.30 5.38
C ALA A 241 -23.90 44.09 4.17
N ILE A 242 -24.06 43.44 3.00
CA ILE A 242 -24.65 44.05 1.81
C ILE A 242 -26.10 44.47 2.06
N ASP A 243 -26.90 43.61 2.70
CA ASP A 243 -28.29 43.92 3.04
C ASP A 243 -28.40 45.08 4.03
N SER A 244 -27.48 45.13 5.01
CA SER A 244 -27.37 46.24 5.94
C SER A 244 -27.02 47.56 5.23
N ILE A 245 -26.07 47.53 4.28
CA ILE A 245 -25.72 48.69 3.44
C ILE A 245 -26.92 49.14 2.61
N LYS A 246 -27.65 48.20 1.99
CA LYS A 246 -28.84 48.50 1.19
C LYS A 246 -29.95 49.14 2.03
N SER A 247 -30.19 48.62 3.23
CA SER A 247 -31.15 49.17 4.18
C SER A 247 -30.75 50.59 4.59
N MET A 248 -29.49 50.80 4.95
CA MET A 248 -28.96 52.11 5.33
C MET A 248 -29.04 53.11 4.17
N ALA A 249 -28.70 52.70 2.94
CA ALA A 249 -28.83 53.53 1.74
C ALA A 249 -30.30 53.93 1.47
N GLY A 250 -31.24 53.01 1.70
CA GLY A 250 -32.67 53.29 1.66
C GLY A 250 -33.08 54.34 2.68
N GLN A 251 -32.67 54.17 3.95
CA GLN A 251 -32.94 55.14 5.02
C GLN A 251 -32.30 56.51 4.74
N GLN A 252 -31.06 56.55 4.24
CA GLN A 252 -30.40 57.80 3.85
C GLN A 252 -31.15 58.49 2.70
N THR A 253 -31.65 57.73 1.73
CA THR A 253 -32.45 58.27 0.63
C THR A 253 -33.75 58.89 1.12
N GLU A 254 -34.48 58.22 2.01
CA GLU A 254 -35.72 58.76 2.59
C GLU A 254 -35.45 59.98 3.48
N THR A 255 -34.38 59.94 4.29
CA THR A 255 -33.94 61.10 5.09
C THR A 255 -33.60 62.29 4.18
N THR A 256 -32.91 62.04 3.07
CA THR A 256 -32.58 63.08 2.08
C THR A 256 -33.83 63.64 1.40
N LYS A 257 -34.78 62.79 1.01
CA LYS A 257 -36.07 63.24 0.47
C LYS A 257 -36.83 64.10 1.47
N ALA A 258 -36.89 63.69 2.74
CA ALA A 258 -37.54 64.47 3.80
C ALA A 258 -36.85 65.82 4.00
N ALA A 259 -35.51 65.86 4.05
CA ALA A 259 -34.74 67.09 4.15
C ALA A 259 -34.95 68.01 2.94
N LEU A 260 -35.00 67.44 1.72
CA LEU A 260 -35.28 68.20 0.50
C LEU A 260 -36.71 68.75 0.49
N ALA A 261 -37.70 67.96 0.90
CA ALA A 261 -39.09 68.39 1.03
C ALA A 261 -39.26 69.49 2.09
N MET A 262 -38.53 69.40 3.20
CA MET A 262 -38.44 70.47 4.19
C MET A 262 -37.80 71.72 3.61
N ALA A 263 -36.70 71.59 2.88
CA ALA A 263 -36.01 72.71 2.23
C ALA A 263 -36.90 73.36 1.16
N SER A 264 -37.62 72.58 0.36
CA SER A 264 -38.58 73.11 -0.62
C SER A 264 -39.75 73.80 0.06
N SER A 265 -40.24 73.27 1.19
CA SER A 265 -41.31 73.89 1.99
C SER A 265 -40.83 75.18 2.67
N ALA A 266 -39.58 75.24 3.10
CA ALA A 266 -38.98 76.46 3.65
C ALA A 266 -38.80 77.52 2.55
N LYS A 267 -38.29 77.12 1.38
CA LYS A 267 -38.15 78.00 0.21
C LYS A 267 -39.49 78.49 -0.33
N SER A 268 -40.52 77.65 -0.34
CA SER A 268 -41.86 78.09 -0.75
C SER A 268 -42.45 79.08 0.24
N ARG A 269 -42.26 78.87 1.56
CA ARG A 269 -42.61 79.86 2.60
C ARG A 269 -41.85 81.18 2.44
N GLU A 270 -40.60 81.14 1.97
CA GLU A 270 -39.81 82.32 1.65
C GLU A 270 -40.34 83.05 0.39
N GLN A 271 -40.73 82.30 -0.65
CA GLN A 271 -41.29 82.86 -1.89
C GLN A 271 -42.74 83.35 -1.78
N THR A 272 -43.56 82.82 -0.87
CA THR A 272 -44.94 83.27 -0.66
C THR A 272 -45.07 84.60 0.08
N GLY A 273 -43.95 85.21 0.50
CA GLY A 273 -43.97 86.47 1.23
C GLY A 273 -44.51 86.28 2.64
N GLY A 274 -43.65 86.48 3.64
CA GLY A 274 -44.11 86.68 5.00
C GLY A 274 -44.88 87.99 5.12
N LEU A 275 -46.19 87.97 4.84
CA LEU A 275 -47.17 88.98 5.29
C LEU A 275 -48.54 88.32 5.48
N GLU A 276 -48.63 87.37 6.41
CA GLU A 276 -49.83 87.21 7.22
C GLU A 276 -49.44 86.58 8.55
N SER A 277 -48.87 87.46 9.38
CA SER A 277 -48.71 87.23 10.80
C SER A 277 -50.12 87.19 11.40
N ASP A 278 -50.69 85.99 11.47
CA ASP A 278 -51.82 85.66 12.34
C ASP A 278 -51.32 85.66 13.81
N ASN A 279 -50.89 86.85 14.24
CA ASN A 279 -50.32 87.14 15.54
C ASN A 279 -51.42 87.35 16.58
N ASN A 280 -52.45 86.50 16.66
CA ASN A 280 -53.36 86.58 17.82
C ASN A 280 -52.67 86.10 19.10
N LEU A 281 -51.77 85.12 19.01
CA LEU A 281 -50.97 84.67 20.16
C LEU A 281 -49.84 85.66 20.49
N LEU A 282 -49.09 86.15 19.49
CA LEU A 282 -48.00 87.10 19.74
C LEU A 282 -48.50 88.52 20.06
N LYS A 283 -49.64 89.00 19.52
CA LYS A 283 -50.26 90.24 20.00
C LYS A 283 -50.76 90.09 21.43
N ASN A 284 -51.42 88.98 21.79
CA ASN A 284 -51.89 88.79 23.18
C ASN A 284 -50.73 88.64 24.16
N ILE A 285 -49.68 87.89 23.82
CA ILE A 285 -48.50 87.75 24.68
C ILE A 285 -47.72 89.07 24.76
N SER A 286 -47.52 89.79 23.65
CA SER A 286 -46.83 91.09 23.68
C SER A 286 -47.65 92.18 24.39
N LEU A 287 -48.98 92.15 24.31
CA LEU A 287 -49.85 93.05 25.06
C LEU A 287 -49.78 92.75 26.56
N ILE A 288 -49.82 91.48 26.96
CA ILE A 288 -49.69 91.08 28.37
C ILE A 288 -48.30 91.44 28.92
N VAL A 289 -47.22 91.19 28.17
CA VAL A 289 -45.85 91.53 28.58
C VAL A 289 -45.65 93.05 28.60
N GLY A 290 -46.25 93.79 27.66
CA GLY A 290 -46.22 95.26 27.64
C GLY A 290 -46.97 95.90 28.80
N ILE A 291 -48.15 95.36 29.17
CA ILE A 291 -48.90 95.81 30.35
C ILE A 291 -48.13 95.45 31.64
N ALA A 292 -47.59 94.24 31.76
CA ALA A 292 -46.81 93.86 32.93
C ALA A 292 -45.52 94.69 33.07
N GLY A 293 -44.83 94.95 31.96
CA GLY A 293 -43.62 95.77 31.91
C GLY A 293 -43.90 97.22 32.30
N THR A 294 -44.96 97.83 31.79
CA THR A 294 -45.34 99.22 32.13
C THR A 294 -45.77 99.35 33.59
N ILE A 295 -46.51 98.39 34.16
CA ILE A 295 -46.87 98.37 35.58
C ILE A 295 -45.61 98.27 36.47
N ILE A 296 -44.65 97.41 36.12
CA ILE A 296 -43.39 97.27 36.87
C ILE A 296 -42.56 98.56 36.78
N THR A 297 -42.49 99.17 35.59
CA THR A 297 -41.70 100.40 35.38
C THR A 297 -42.30 101.59 36.14
N VAL A 298 -43.64 101.70 36.17
CA VAL A 298 -44.34 102.73 36.97
C VAL A 298 -44.20 102.45 38.47
N ALA A 299 -44.25 101.20 38.92
CA ALA A 299 -44.03 100.85 40.33
C ALA A 299 -42.59 101.17 40.80
N VAL A 300 -41.59 100.95 39.95
CA VAL A 300 -40.19 101.30 40.25
C VAL A 300 -39.97 102.81 40.24
N LEU A 301 -40.61 103.56 39.32
CA LEU A 301 -40.55 105.02 39.29
C LEU A 301 -41.25 105.66 40.51
N PHE A 302 -42.39 105.12 40.96
CA PHE A 302 -43.06 105.60 42.18
C PHE A 302 -42.34 105.19 43.47
N LYS A 303 -41.59 104.09 43.49
CA LYS A 303 -40.73 103.71 44.61
C LYS A 303 -39.42 104.52 44.65
N GLY A 304 -38.98 105.06 43.52
CA GLY A 304 -37.81 105.94 43.39
C GLY A 304 -38.06 107.43 43.70
N SER A 305 -39.31 107.89 43.80
CA SER A 305 -39.66 109.29 44.10
C SER A 305 -40.13 109.55 45.53
N ARG A 306 -39.89 108.61 46.46
CA ARG A 306 -39.99 108.82 47.91
C ARG A 306 -38.67 108.41 48.58
N SER A 307 -37.65 109.23 48.36
CA SER A 307 -36.55 109.50 49.29
C SER A 307 -36.33 110.99 49.34
#